data_AF-A0A7X0Y1D0-F1
#
_entry.id   AF-A0A7X0Y1D0-F1
#
_cell.length_a   1.000
_cell.length_b   1.000
_cell.length_c   1.000
_cell.angle_alpha   90.00
_cell.angle_beta   90.00
_cell.angle_gamma   90.00
#
_symmetry.space_group_name_H-M   'P 1'
#
loop_
_entity.id
_entity.type
_entity.pdbx_description
1 polymer ?
#
loop_
_entity_poly.entity_id
_entity_poly.type
_entity_poly.pdbx_seq_one_letter_code
_entity_poly.pdbx_strand_id
1 'polypeptide(L)' 'MMATAEKVNLVGFDGPDPEHVILWISGGKHVAKTICYDNEDYQNAMTHMAGRYESYEVIKNAQ' A
#
# COMPACT_ATOMS: atom_id res chain seq x y z
N MET A 1 25.91 17.82 -17.11
CA MET A 1 25.29 18.02 -15.78
C MET A 1 25.13 16.64 -15.16
N MET A 2 25.89 16.35 -14.11
CA MET A 2 25.81 15.08 -13.39
C MET A 2 24.56 15.15 -12.51
N ALA A 3 23.52 14.37 -12.83
CA ALA A 3 22.40 14.18 -11.92
C ALA A 3 22.94 13.40 -10.71
N THR A 4 23.22 14.11 -9.62
CA THR A 4 23.44 13.48 -8.31
C THR A 4 22.19 12.71 -7.97
N ALA A 5 22.28 11.37 -8.01
CA ALA A 5 21.24 10.50 -7.50
C ALA A 5 21.01 10.88 -6.03
N GLU A 6 19.93 11.61 -5.76
CA GLU A 6 19.50 11.85 -4.38
C GLU A 6 19.32 10.48 -3.74
N LYS A 7 20.13 10.22 -2.72
CA LYS A 7 20.05 9.02 -1.91
C LYS A 7 18.66 9.06 -1.27
N VAL A 8 17.76 8.18 -1.70
CA VAL A 8 16.44 8.05 -1.08
C VAL A 8 16.68 7.72 0.38
N ASN A 9 16.47 8.71 1.26
CA ASN A 9 16.50 8.49 2.69
C ASN A 9 15.24 7.70 3.04
N LEU A 10 15.39 6.37 3.15
CA LEU A 10 14.32 5.50 3.64
C LEU A 10 14.05 5.88 5.10
N VAL A 11 12.99 6.67 5.32
CA VAL A 11 12.47 6.98 6.65
C VAL A 11 11.35 5.98 6.91
N GLY A 12 11.64 4.95 7.70
CA GLY A 12 10.72 3.86 8.00
C GLY A 12 11.07 3.15 9.30
N PHE A 13 10.14 2.30 9.76
CA PHE A 13 10.42 1.34 10.83
C PHE A 13 11.00 0.08 10.20
N ASP A 14 11.99 -0.53 10.85
CA ASP A 14 12.62 -1.79 10.43
C ASP A 14 11.67 -2.97 10.75
N GLY A 15 10.53 -2.98 10.04
CA GLY A 15 9.45 -3.95 10.18
C GLY A 15 9.50 -5.01 9.08
N PRO A 16 8.70 -6.08 9.23
CA PRO A 16 8.60 -7.10 8.18
C PRO A 16 8.10 -6.50 6.87
N ASP A 17 8.54 -7.06 5.74
CA ASP A 17 8.01 -6.67 4.43
C ASP A 17 6.51 -6.97 4.38
N PRO A 18 5.68 -6.05 3.87
CA PRO A 18 4.24 -6.28 3.78
C PRO A 18 3.91 -7.30 2.70
N GLU A 19 3.07 -8.27 3.04
CA GLU A 19 2.58 -9.28 2.09
C GLU A 19 1.68 -8.62 1.03
N HIS A 20 0.83 -7.67 1.45
CA HIS A 20 -0.09 -6.95 0.57
C HIS A 20 -0.13 -5.45 0.89
N VAL A 21 -0.24 -4.62 -0.15
CA VAL A 21 -0.60 -3.21 -0.04
C VAL A 21 -1.85 -2.96 -0.89
N ILE A 22 -2.90 -2.43 -0.27
CA ILE A 22 -4.15 -2.07 -0.94
C ILE A 22 -4.16 -0.56 -1.16
N LEU A 23 -4.33 -0.15 -2.42
CA LEU A 23 -4.54 1.24 -2.82
C LEU A 23 -6.02 1.46 -3.10
N TRP A 24 -6.67 2.31 -2.31
CA TRP A 24 -8.11 2.58 -2.42
C TRP A 24 -8.37 3.71 -3.39
N ILE A 25 -9.33 3.51 -4.30
CA ILE A 25 -9.62 4.44 -5.40
C ILE A 25 -11.02 5.03 -5.22
N SER A 26 -11.10 6.36 -5.35
CA SER A 26 -12.37 7.08 -5.53
C SER A 26 -12.16 8.29 -6.43
N GLY A 27 -13.13 8.58 -7.30
CA GLY A 27 -13.01 9.62 -8.31
C GLY A 27 -11.83 9.39 -9.27
N GLY A 28 -11.46 8.13 -9.51
CA GLY A 28 -10.33 7.74 -10.36
C GLY A 28 -8.94 8.10 -9.79
N LYS A 29 -8.83 8.37 -8.48
CA LYS A 29 -7.56 8.69 -7.82
C LYS A 29 -7.32 7.81 -6.60
N HIS A 30 -6.05 7.58 -6.28
CA HIS A 30 -5.65 6.92 -5.04
C HIS A 30 -5.91 7.87 -3.87
N VAL A 31 -6.81 7.49 -2.96
CA VAL A 31 -7.23 8.35 -1.84
C VAL A 31 -6.77 7.84 -0.48
N ALA A 32 -6.49 6.54 -0.37
CA ALA A 32 -5.99 5.92 0.85
C ALA A 32 -5.15 4.68 0.52
N LYS A 33 -4.37 4.21 1.50
CA LYS A 33 -3.66 2.94 1.42
C LYS A 33 -3.79 2.16 2.72
N THR A 34 -3.84 0.84 2.62
CA THR A 34 -3.74 -0.09 3.74
C THR A 34 -2.55 -1.02 3.50
N ILE A 35 -1.70 -1.16 4.52
CA ILE A 35 -0.56 -2.07 4.51
C ILE A 35 -0.98 -3.30 5.33
N CYS A 36 -0.85 -4.48 4.75
CA CYS A 36 -1.22 -5.76 5.35
C CYS A 36 0.03 -6.64 5.42
N TYR A 37 0.40 -7.06 6.62
CA TYR A 37 1.62 -7.86 6.83
C TYR A 37 1.35 -9.36 6.71
N ASP A 38 0.08 -9.77 6.78
CA ASP A 38 -0.35 -11.13 6.52
C ASP A 38 -1.70 -11.18 5.77
N ASN A 39 -2.13 -12.40 5.43
CA ASN A 39 -3.42 -12.61 4.78
C ASN A 39 -4.63 -12.29 5.68
N GLU A 40 -4.51 -12.39 7.01
CA GLU A 40 -5.62 -12.06 7.92
C GLU A 40 -5.91 -10.54 7.88
N ASP A 41 -4.87 -9.71 7.95
CA ASP A 41 -4.93 -8.26 7.74
C ASP A 41 -5.61 -7.93 6.41
N TYR A 42 -5.25 -8.65 5.35
CA TYR A 42 -5.84 -8.45 4.03
C TYR A 42 -7.33 -8.78 4.02
N GLN A 43 -7.75 -9.94 4.55
CA GLN A 43 -9.17 -10.31 4.60
C GLN A 43 -9.99 -9.32 5.45
N ASN A 44 -9.43 -8.86 6.57
CA ASN A 44 -10.05 -7.87 7.43
C ASN A 44 -10.22 -6.52 6.70
N ALA A 45 -9.17 -6.04 6.03
CA ALA A 45 -9.23 -4.82 5.23
C ALA A 45 -10.29 -4.91 4.13
N MET A 46 -10.32 -6.03 3.39
CA MET A 46 -11.32 -6.25 2.34
C MET A 46 -12.75 -6.27 2.88
N THR A 47 -12.97 -6.94 4.02
CA THR A 47 -14.29 -7.04 4.65
C THR A 47 -14.82 -5.68 5.11
N HIS A 48 -13.97 -4.81 5.66
CA HIS A 48 -14.40 -3.56 6.28
C HIS A 48 -14.32 -2.32 5.38
N MET A 49 -13.40 -2.32 4.41
CA MET A 49 -13.07 -1.13 3.62
C MET A 49 -13.55 -1.21 2.18
N ALA A 50 -13.66 -2.40 1.56
CA ALA A 50 -13.93 -2.51 0.14
C ALA A 50 -15.25 -1.83 -0.30
N GLY A 51 -16.29 -1.90 0.53
CA GLY A 51 -17.57 -1.25 0.25
C GLY A 51 -17.59 0.28 0.43
N ARG A 52 -16.51 0.89 0.94
CA ARG A 52 -16.40 2.34 1.15
C ARG A 52 -15.80 3.08 -0.04
N TYR A 53 -15.17 2.36 -0.97
CA TYR A 53 -14.45 2.92 -2.11
C TYR A 53 -15.03 2.39 -3.42
N GLU A 54 -14.77 3.10 -4.51
CA GLU A 54 -15.28 2.72 -5.84
C GLU A 54 -14.55 1.49 -6.38
N SER A 55 -13.24 1.43 -6.18
CA SER A 55 -12.40 0.30 -6.56
C SER A 55 -11.11 0.29 -5.74
N TYR A 56 -10.27 -0.70 -5.99
CA TYR A 56 -8.98 -0.87 -5.32
C TYR A 56 -7.96 -1.57 -6.23
N GLU A 57 -6.68 -1.32 -5.98
CA GLU A 57 -5.55 -2.04 -6.55
C GLU A 57 -4.78 -2.75 -5.44
N VAL A 58 -4.32 -3.98 -5.70
CA VAL A 58 -3.55 -4.76 -4.72
C VAL A 58 -2.15 -5.02 -5.26
N ILE A 59 -1.15 -4.59 -4.50
CA ILE A 59 0.26 -4.88 -4.75
C ILE A 59 0.63 -6.03 -3.82
N LYS A 60 1.13 -7.13 -4.40
CA LYS A 60 1.63 -8.30 -3.67
C LYS A 60 3.14 -8.27 -3.61
N ASN A 61 3.73 -8.75 -2.51
CA ASN A 61 5.18 -8.76 -2.29
C ASN A 61 5.77 -7.38 -2.58
N ALA A 62 5.30 -6.35 -1.88
CA ALA A 62 5.81 -5.00 -2.07
C ALA A 62 7.25 -4.92 -1.52
N GLN A 63 8.21 -5.36 -2.34
CA GLN A 63 9.65 -5.20 -2.19
C GLN A 63 10.13 -3.87 -2.77
#